data_AF-A0A6A7FQR5-F1
#
_entry.id   AF-A0A6A7FQR5-F1
#
_cell.length_a   1.000
_cell.length_b   1.000
_cell.length_c   1.000
_cell.angle_alpha   90.00
_cell.angle_beta   90.00
_cell.angle_gamma   90.00
#
_symmetry.space_group_name_H-M   'P 1'
#
loop_
_entity.id
_entity.type
_entity.pdbx_description
1 polymer ?
#
loop_
_entity_poly.entity_id
_entity_poly.type
_entity_poly.pdbx_seq_one_letter_code
_entity_poly.pdbx_strand_id
1 'polypeptide(L)'
;LTTSVAIPALATPVAALAPAATTVPPMPGVGGSSKMREIRERSKLRRQLVAQQLGVYCPDRLGEALGNTRCASEGQQQQTGSKNKARHNRKHHTSHRNTDLVALYTDSTTFLKGTQSANPHNDYCQHFVDTGHRPQNFIRDVGLADRFEEYPKLRELIKLKDDLISATASPPCYLKADLHQFPLASLHTEFDVILVEPPLEEYQHTAPGHTAALRGFWDWNQIRELDIAQVAAPRSFIFLWVGSSEGLDEGRRCLRSWGFRRCEDICWIRTNSTNPGHLKNLDHKAVFQRTKEHCLMGIKGTVRRSSDGDFIHANVDIDLIITEERSSSTLDKPVEIFHIIEHFCLGKRRLHLFGRDPSIRPGWLTVGPDLSSSNFDPALYSSYFNPKSGGNLTTGCTERIEALRPKSPPPKPGGKTRGGYIRGRGRGR
;
A
#
# COMPACT_ATOMS: atom_id res chain seq x y z
N LEU A 1 23.71 -66.66 -30.41
CA LEU A 1 22.83 -66.92 -29.25
C LEU A 1 22.54 -65.55 -28.63
N THR A 2 21.61 -64.74 -29.15
CA THR A 2 20.17 -64.67 -28.75
C THR A 2 20.04 -64.70 -27.22
N THR A 3 19.47 -63.70 -26.53
CA THR A 3 18.07 -63.28 -26.66
C THR A 3 17.82 -61.96 -25.91
N SER A 4 16.95 -61.14 -26.49
CA SER A 4 16.15 -60.08 -25.88
C SER A 4 15.32 -60.61 -24.70
N VAL A 5 15.20 -59.84 -23.62
CA VAL A 5 14.15 -60.02 -22.61
C VAL A 5 13.41 -58.70 -22.42
N ALA A 6 12.20 -58.69 -22.95
CA ALA A 6 11.16 -57.71 -22.74
C ALA A 6 10.51 -57.91 -21.35
N ILE A 7 10.16 -56.81 -20.68
CA ILE A 7 9.32 -56.81 -19.48
C ILE A 7 7.87 -56.53 -19.94
N PRO A 8 6.87 -57.34 -19.53
CA PRO A 8 5.52 -57.27 -20.06
C PRO A 8 4.68 -56.19 -19.39
N ALA A 9 3.89 -55.51 -20.23
CA ALA A 9 2.78 -54.66 -19.82
C ALA A 9 1.62 -55.52 -19.29
N LEU A 10 1.20 -55.27 -18.06
CA LEU A 10 -0.03 -55.79 -17.48
C LEU A 10 -1.12 -54.73 -17.64
N ALA A 11 -1.95 -54.94 -18.66
CA ALA A 11 -3.24 -54.29 -18.82
C ALA A 11 -4.32 -55.27 -18.34
N THR A 12 -5.12 -54.85 -17.36
CA THR A 12 -6.48 -55.40 -17.14
C THR A 12 -7.47 -54.25 -16.97
N PRO A 13 -8.70 -54.40 -17.49
CA PRO A 13 -9.60 -53.29 -17.74
C PRO A 13 -10.50 -53.02 -16.52
N VAL A 14 -10.62 -51.76 -16.11
CA VAL A 14 -11.69 -51.33 -15.21
C VAL A 14 -12.76 -50.66 -16.04
N ALA A 15 -13.96 -51.22 -15.94
CA ALA A 15 -15.16 -50.86 -16.67
C ALA A 15 -15.50 -49.37 -16.53
N ALA A 16 -15.81 -48.74 -17.67
CA ALA A 16 -16.37 -47.40 -17.75
C ALA A 16 -17.79 -47.39 -17.17
N LEU A 17 -17.95 -46.82 -15.96
CA LEU A 17 -19.24 -46.33 -15.49
C LEU A 17 -19.48 -44.94 -16.08
N ALA A 18 -20.47 -44.83 -16.94
CA ALA A 18 -21.01 -43.55 -17.39
C ALA A 18 -21.63 -42.80 -16.18
N PRO A 19 -21.36 -41.50 -15.98
CA PRO A 19 -22.07 -40.73 -14.98
C PRO A 19 -23.52 -40.49 -15.46
N ALA A 20 -24.46 -40.83 -14.59
CA ALA A 20 -25.88 -40.59 -14.79
C ALA A 20 -26.15 -39.09 -15.04
N ALA A 21 -26.91 -38.80 -16.10
CA ALA A 21 -27.45 -37.48 -16.37
C ALA A 21 -28.34 -37.04 -15.20
N THR A 22 -27.83 -36.11 -14.39
CA THR A 22 -28.62 -35.46 -13.34
C THR A 22 -29.31 -34.27 -13.98
N THR A 23 -30.62 -34.37 -14.18
CA THR A 23 -31.48 -33.26 -14.58
C THR A 23 -31.37 -32.14 -13.54
N VAL A 24 -30.82 -30.99 -13.95
CA VAL A 24 -30.75 -29.76 -13.16
C VAL A 24 -32.16 -29.17 -13.03
N PRO A 25 -32.69 -28.93 -11.82
CA PRO A 25 -33.93 -28.16 -11.66
C PRO A 25 -33.66 -26.67 -11.93
N PRO A 26 -34.63 -25.91 -12.47
CA PRO A 26 -34.43 -24.50 -12.78
C PRO A 26 -34.18 -23.69 -11.51
N MET A 27 -33.21 -22.78 -11.58
CA MET A 27 -32.84 -21.83 -10.54
C MET A 27 -34.04 -20.93 -10.17
N PRO A 28 -34.41 -20.77 -8.88
CA PRO A 28 -35.38 -19.76 -8.49
C PRO A 28 -34.72 -18.37 -8.53
N GLY A 29 -35.40 -17.44 -9.20
CA GLY A 29 -34.93 -16.08 -9.43
C GLY A 29 -34.70 -15.26 -8.14
N VAL A 30 -33.66 -14.43 -8.21
CA VAL A 30 -33.43 -13.12 -7.55
C VAL A 30 -34.38 -12.78 -6.39
N GLY A 31 -33.96 -13.07 -5.15
CA GLY A 31 -34.64 -12.70 -3.91
C GLY A 31 -33.94 -11.60 -3.10
N GLY A 32 -33.76 -10.39 -3.65
CA GLY A 32 -33.17 -9.24 -2.94
C GLY A 32 -33.98 -8.78 -1.70
N SER A 33 -35.26 -9.14 -1.63
CA SER A 33 -36.15 -8.85 -0.50
C SER A 33 -35.83 -9.67 0.76
N SER A 34 -35.36 -10.91 0.61
CA SER A 34 -35.16 -11.84 1.73
C SER A 34 -33.98 -11.44 2.62
N LYS A 35 -32.84 -11.06 2.02
CA LYS A 35 -31.65 -10.59 2.76
C LYS A 35 -31.91 -9.28 3.52
N MET A 36 -32.69 -8.38 2.95
CA MET A 36 -33.03 -7.10 3.61
C MET A 36 -33.94 -7.32 4.83
N ARG A 37 -34.82 -8.31 4.77
CA ARG A 37 -35.66 -8.72 5.91
C ARG A 37 -34.82 -9.34 7.03
N GLU A 38 -33.86 -10.19 6.69
CA GLU A 38 -32.93 -10.83 7.63
C GLU A 38 -32.05 -9.79 8.36
N ILE A 39 -31.57 -8.76 7.65
CA ILE A 39 -30.80 -7.65 8.24
C ILE A 39 -31.67 -6.83 9.21
N ARG A 40 -32.93 -6.55 8.87
CA ARG A 40 -33.87 -5.83 9.75
C ARG A 40 -34.19 -6.63 11.02
N GLU A 41 -34.39 -7.94 10.88
CA GLU A 41 -34.63 -8.83 12.01
C GLU A 41 -33.41 -8.92 12.95
N ARG A 42 -32.20 -9.04 12.39
CA ARG A 42 -30.94 -8.95 13.17
C ARG A 42 -30.75 -7.60 13.87
N SER A 43 -31.11 -6.49 13.21
CA SER A 43 -31.07 -5.15 13.83
C SER A 43 -32.06 -5.01 14.99
N LYS A 44 -33.25 -5.61 14.87
CA LYS A 44 -34.29 -5.61 15.90
C LYS A 44 -33.87 -6.44 17.12
N LEU A 45 -33.33 -7.64 16.90
CA LEU A 45 -32.78 -8.51 17.96
C LEU A 45 -31.62 -7.82 18.71
N ARG A 46 -30.72 -7.16 17.98
CA ARG A 46 -29.60 -6.41 18.59
C ARG A 46 -30.10 -5.28 19.49
N ARG A 47 -31.09 -4.51 19.04
CA ARG A 47 -31.70 -3.44 19.86
C ARG A 47 -32.37 -3.98 21.12
N GLN A 48 -33.03 -5.13 21.04
CA GLN A 48 -33.65 -5.79 22.21
C GLN A 48 -32.60 -6.23 23.24
N LEU A 49 -31.50 -6.84 22.79
CA LEU A 49 -30.42 -7.29 23.69
C LEU A 49 -29.72 -6.13 24.39
N VAL A 50 -29.46 -5.04 23.66
CA VAL A 50 -28.85 -3.83 24.23
C VAL A 50 -29.82 -3.15 25.23
N ALA A 51 -31.12 -3.12 24.93
CA ALA A 51 -32.14 -2.62 25.87
C ALA A 51 -32.17 -3.45 27.16
N GLN A 52 -32.11 -4.78 27.06
CA GLN A 52 -32.06 -5.68 28.22
C GLN A 52 -30.80 -5.45 29.06
N GLN A 53 -29.64 -5.28 28.41
CA GLN A 53 -28.36 -5.08 29.09
C GLN A 53 -28.26 -3.71 29.79
N LEU A 54 -28.98 -2.71 29.30
CA LEU A 54 -29.08 -1.36 29.88
C LEU A 54 -30.28 -1.19 30.83
N GLY A 55 -31.04 -2.26 31.11
CA GLY A 55 -32.19 -2.23 32.01
C GLY A 55 -33.41 -1.44 31.48
N VAL A 56 -33.51 -1.26 30.16
CA VAL A 56 -34.57 -0.48 29.51
C VAL A 56 -35.72 -1.40 29.09
N TYR A 57 -36.89 -1.20 29.70
CA TYR A 57 -38.08 -2.06 29.49
C TYR A 57 -38.65 -1.99 28.06
N CYS A 58 -38.36 -0.93 27.30
CA CYS A 58 -38.84 -0.73 25.93
C CYS A 58 -37.66 -0.41 24.97
N PRO A 59 -37.41 -1.22 23.94
CA PRO A 59 -36.34 -0.98 22.96
C PRO A 59 -36.47 0.34 22.20
N ASP A 60 -37.69 0.87 22.08
CA ASP A 60 -37.95 2.16 21.41
C ASP A 60 -37.57 3.36 22.28
N ARG A 61 -37.39 3.16 23.60
CA ARG A 61 -36.89 4.15 24.56
C ARG A 61 -35.40 4.00 24.87
N LEU A 62 -34.68 3.18 24.11
CA LEU A 62 -33.24 3.02 24.26
C LEU A 62 -32.50 4.37 24.16
N GLY A 63 -33.01 5.29 23.33
CA GLY A 63 -32.47 6.64 23.20
C GLY A 63 -32.52 7.45 24.50
N GLU A 64 -33.56 7.29 25.33
CA GLU A 64 -33.68 8.00 26.61
C GLU A 64 -32.65 7.51 27.63
N ALA A 65 -32.41 6.21 27.69
CA ALA A 65 -31.40 5.61 28.57
C ALA A 65 -29.96 5.90 28.12
N LEU A 66 -29.76 6.14 26.82
CA LEU A 66 -28.49 6.57 26.23
C LEU A 66 -28.29 8.10 26.29
N GLY A 67 -29.19 8.84 26.97
CA GLY A 67 -29.04 10.27 27.23
C GLY A 67 -29.59 11.22 26.15
N ASN A 68 -30.36 10.73 25.18
CA ASN A 68 -31.02 11.56 24.17
C ASN A 68 -32.41 12.03 24.63
N THR A 69 -32.49 12.97 25.57
CA THR A 69 -33.74 13.65 25.91
C THR A 69 -33.89 14.96 25.12
N ARG A 70 -34.90 15.04 24.25
CA ARG A 70 -35.45 16.32 23.79
C ARG A 70 -36.54 16.75 24.76
N CYS A 71 -36.42 17.95 25.34
CA CYS A 71 -37.50 18.59 26.09
C CYS A 71 -38.75 18.71 25.21
N ALA A 72 -39.84 18.06 25.62
CA ALA A 72 -41.16 18.30 25.08
C ALA A 72 -41.66 19.65 25.61
N SER A 73 -42.14 20.52 24.71
CA SER A 73 -43.06 21.60 25.06
C SER A 73 -44.33 21.43 24.25
N GLU A 74 -45.44 21.47 24.98
CA GLU A 74 -46.82 21.34 24.52
C GLU A 74 -47.28 22.60 23.78
N GLY A 75 -48.20 22.46 22.81
CA GLY A 75 -48.80 23.59 22.12
C GLY A 75 -49.74 23.20 20.98
N GLN A 76 -51.03 23.13 21.32
CA GLN A 76 -52.24 22.84 20.55
C GLN A 76 -52.30 23.30 19.08
N GLN A 77 -52.84 22.41 18.22
CA GLN A 77 -53.47 22.76 16.94
C GLN A 77 -54.96 23.02 17.13
N GLN A 78 -55.43 24.20 16.74
CA GLN A 78 -56.73 24.42 16.07
C GLN A 78 -56.83 25.89 15.64
N GLN A 79 -56.87 26.16 14.33
CA GLN A 79 -57.94 26.92 13.67
C GLN A 79 -57.68 27.13 12.18
N THR A 80 -58.81 27.27 11.50
CA THR A 80 -59.13 27.28 10.08
C THR A 80 -58.87 28.63 9.37
N GLY A 81 -58.68 28.60 8.05
CA GLY A 81 -59.31 29.59 7.15
C GLY A 81 -58.43 30.64 6.43
N SER A 82 -58.36 30.46 5.10
CA SER A 82 -58.49 31.48 4.03
C SER A 82 -57.42 32.55 3.72
N LYS A 83 -56.89 32.43 2.49
CA LYS A 83 -56.69 33.44 1.41
C LYS A 83 -55.83 34.72 1.62
N ASN A 84 -54.89 34.82 0.67
CA ASN A 84 -54.50 35.98 -0.15
C ASN A 84 -53.40 36.98 0.28
N LYS A 85 -52.47 37.11 -0.67
CA LYS A 85 -51.80 38.32 -1.20
C LYS A 85 -50.55 38.90 -0.50
N ALA A 86 -49.51 38.96 -1.35
CA ALA A 86 -48.66 40.11 -1.67
C ALA A 86 -47.42 40.42 -0.81
N ARG A 87 -46.28 40.30 -1.48
CA ARG A 87 -45.11 41.22 -1.52
C ARG A 87 -44.97 42.21 -0.35
N HIS A 88 -43.91 42.06 0.44
CA HIS A 88 -42.99 43.18 0.63
C HIS A 88 -41.55 42.75 0.97
N ASN A 89 -40.64 43.42 0.27
CA ASN A 89 -39.20 43.39 0.41
C ASN A 89 -38.82 44.32 1.57
N ARG A 90 -38.11 43.84 2.60
CA ARG A 90 -37.42 44.71 3.55
C ARG A 90 -36.20 44.02 4.15
N LYS A 91 -35.03 44.51 3.73
CA LYS A 91 -33.73 44.36 4.40
C LYS A 91 -33.84 44.91 5.81
N HIS A 92 -33.31 44.22 6.81
CA HIS A 92 -32.67 44.85 7.98
C HIS A 92 -31.73 43.89 8.72
N HIS A 93 -30.48 44.34 8.81
CA HIS A 93 -29.53 44.26 9.92
C HIS A 93 -29.37 42.98 10.78
N THR A 94 -28.24 42.32 10.52
CA THR A 94 -27.18 41.92 11.47
C THR A 94 -27.47 42.02 12.97
N SER A 95 -27.42 40.86 13.64
CA SER A 95 -27.04 40.72 15.05
C SER A 95 -26.30 39.40 15.22
N HIS A 96 -24.97 39.47 15.29
CA HIS A 96 -24.10 38.37 15.71
C HIS A 96 -24.43 37.98 17.16
N ARG A 97 -24.78 36.72 17.39
CA ARG A 97 -24.53 36.04 18.66
C ARG A 97 -23.73 34.78 18.37
N ASN A 98 -22.44 34.87 18.69
CA ASN A 98 -21.51 33.77 18.64
C ASN A 98 -21.70 32.96 19.93
N THR A 99 -22.30 31.79 19.83
CA THR A 99 -22.26 30.76 20.88
C THR A 99 -21.63 29.54 20.26
N ASP A 100 -20.36 29.32 20.59
CA ASP A 100 -19.59 28.13 20.24
C ASP A 100 -20.24 26.90 20.90
N LEU A 101 -21.22 26.32 20.20
CA LEU A 101 -21.70 24.98 20.50
C LEU A 101 -20.67 24.01 19.91
N VAL A 102 -19.84 23.42 20.79
CA VAL A 102 -19.03 22.25 20.44
C VAL A 102 -19.99 21.17 19.93
N ALA A 103 -20.01 20.96 18.62
CA ALA A 103 -20.87 19.97 18.00
C ALA A 103 -20.42 18.57 18.45
N LEU A 104 -21.15 17.99 19.40
CA LEU A 104 -20.94 16.61 19.81
C LEU A 104 -21.33 15.69 18.64
N TYR A 105 -20.35 15.00 18.08
CA TYR A 105 -20.55 14.04 16.98
C TYR A 105 -21.11 12.73 17.55
N THR A 106 -22.41 12.53 17.44
CA THR A 106 -23.09 11.31 17.90
C THR A 106 -23.32 10.31 16.78
N ASP A 107 -23.32 10.75 15.52
CA ASP A 107 -23.43 9.92 14.32
C ASP A 107 -23.02 10.68 13.04
N SER A 108 -22.99 9.97 11.92
CA SER A 108 -22.71 10.51 10.58
C SER A 108 -23.83 11.41 10.04
N THR A 109 -24.96 11.56 10.74
CA THR A 109 -26.11 12.31 10.22
C THR A 109 -25.87 13.82 10.19
N THR A 110 -24.91 14.29 10.98
CA THR A 110 -24.47 15.70 10.98
C THR A 110 -23.91 16.14 9.62
N PHE A 111 -23.38 15.21 8.83
CA PHE A 111 -22.93 15.46 7.45
C PHE A 111 -24.09 15.46 6.41
N LEU A 112 -25.30 15.02 6.79
CA LEU A 112 -26.44 14.86 5.87
C LEU A 112 -27.28 16.12 5.65
N LYS A 113 -27.07 17.20 6.44
CA LYS A 113 -27.91 18.41 6.33
C LYS A 113 -27.67 19.24 5.05
N GLY A 114 -26.61 18.95 4.29
CA GLY A 114 -26.28 19.66 3.04
C GLY A 114 -26.54 18.88 1.75
N THR A 115 -26.77 17.56 1.81
CA THR A 115 -26.94 16.72 0.62
C THR A 115 -28.16 15.85 0.79
N GLN A 116 -29.35 16.41 0.50
CA GLN A 116 -30.55 15.62 0.28
C GLN A 116 -30.43 14.83 -1.04
N SER A 117 -29.63 13.77 -1.06
CA SER A 117 -29.87 12.69 -2.00
C SER A 117 -30.13 11.42 -1.21
N ALA A 118 -31.35 10.89 -1.33
CA ALA A 118 -31.70 9.53 -0.93
C ALA A 118 -31.03 8.49 -1.87
N ASN A 119 -29.81 8.76 -2.31
CA ASN A 119 -29.02 7.85 -3.11
C ASN A 119 -28.42 6.80 -2.18
N PRO A 120 -28.42 5.50 -2.56
CA PRO A 120 -27.58 4.51 -1.91
C PRO A 120 -26.15 5.05 -1.89
N HIS A 121 -25.67 5.43 -0.71
CA HIS A 121 -24.29 5.88 -0.56
C HIS A 121 -23.43 4.63 -0.59
N ASN A 122 -22.61 4.48 -1.63
CA ASN A 122 -21.56 3.47 -1.69
C ASN A 122 -20.41 3.88 -0.75
N ASP A 123 -20.72 4.00 0.55
CA ASP A 123 -19.77 4.31 1.60
C ASP A 123 -19.08 3.02 2.05
N TYR A 124 -17.87 2.82 1.57
CA TYR A 124 -17.08 1.64 1.90
C TYR A 124 -16.57 1.64 3.35
N CYS A 125 -16.49 2.80 4.01
CA CYS A 125 -16.18 2.86 5.44
C CYS A 125 -17.35 2.27 6.24
N GLN A 126 -18.58 2.70 5.95
CA GLN A 126 -19.78 2.12 6.56
C GLN A 126 -19.94 0.64 6.19
N HIS A 127 -19.66 0.29 4.93
CA HIS A 127 -19.69 -1.11 4.49
C HIS A 127 -18.70 -1.97 5.29
N PHE A 128 -17.48 -1.48 5.54
CA PHE A 128 -16.51 -2.18 6.39
C PHE A 128 -17.03 -2.37 7.80
N VAL A 129 -17.65 -1.35 8.41
CA VAL A 129 -18.28 -1.46 9.74
C VAL A 129 -19.37 -2.52 9.76
N ASP A 130 -20.17 -2.62 8.69
CA ASP A 130 -21.31 -3.52 8.62
C ASP A 130 -20.94 -4.97 8.28
N THR A 131 -19.90 -5.18 7.46
CA THR A 131 -19.60 -6.48 6.83
C THR A 131 -18.20 -7.02 7.11
N GLY A 132 -17.27 -6.18 7.60
CA GLY A 132 -15.87 -6.54 7.77
C GLY A 132 -15.07 -6.58 6.47
N HIS A 133 -15.67 -6.33 5.30
CA HIS A 133 -14.94 -6.19 4.04
C HIS A 133 -14.25 -4.84 3.98
N ARG A 134 -12.93 -4.84 3.88
CA ARG A 134 -12.14 -3.60 3.81
C ARG A 134 -12.47 -2.79 2.55
N PRO A 135 -12.41 -1.45 2.59
CA PRO A 135 -12.70 -0.61 1.43
C PRO A 135 -11.87 -0.93 0.19
N GLN A 136 -10.59 -1.27 0.38
CA GLN A 136 -9.68 -1.65 -0.69
C GLN A 136 -10.07 -2.93 -1.44
N ASN A 137 -10.96 -3.77 -0.90
CA ASN A 137 -11.46 -4.96 -1.60
C ASN A 137 -12.27 -4.58 -2.85
N PHE A 138 -12.74 -3.33 -2.94
CA PHE A 138 -13.55 -2.84 -4.04
C PHE A 138 -12.74 -2.08 -5.09
N ILE A 139 -11.41 -1.98 -4.92
CA ILE A 139 -10.50 -1.46 -5.95
C ILE A 139 -10.31 -2.57 -6.99
N ARG A 140 -10.51 -2.23 -8.27
CA ARG A 140 -10.42 -3.18 -9.40
C ARG A 140 -9.06 -3.09 -10.07
N ASP A 141 -8.73 -4.14 -10.83
CA ASP A 141 -7.58 -4.19 -11.74
C ASP A 141 -6.25 -3.86 -11.05
N VAL A 142 -6.06 -4.43 -9.86
CA VAL A 142 -4.90 -4.17 -8.99
C VAL A 142 -3.74 -5.13 -9.20
N GLY A 143 -3.97 -6.28 -9.84
CA GLY A 143 -2.92 -7.27 -10.02
C GLY A 143 -1.86 -6.81 -11.05
N LEU A 144 -0.71 -7.46 -11.02
CA LEU A 144 0.42 -7.12 -11.90
C LEU A 144 0.13 -7.44 -13.39
N ALA A 145 -0.69 -8.46 -13.66
CA ALA A 145 -0.92 -8.96 -15.00
C ALA A 145 -2.11 -8.29 -15.72
N ASP A 146 -3.16 -7.96 -14.96
CA ASP A 146 -4.47 -7.48 -15.40
C ASP A 146 -4.53 -5.94 -15.50
N ARG A 147 -3.78 -5.20 -14.67
CA ARG A 147 -3.89 -3.72 -14.59
C ARG A 147 -3.72 -2.95 -15.91
N PHE A 148 -3.06 -3.53 -16.91
CA PHE A 148 -2.84 -2.91 -18.22
C PHE A 148 -3.43 -3.70 -19.39
N GLU A 149 -4.32 -4.67 -19.13
CA GLU A 149 -4.91 -5.51 -20.17
C GLU A 149 -5.62 -4.68 -21.25
N GLU A 150 -6.35 -3.64 -20.84
CA GLU A 150 -7.06 -2.72 -21.73
C GLU A 150 -6.18 -1.61 -22.35
N TYR A 151 -4.90 -1.53 -21.96
CA TYR A 151 -3.99 -0.44 -22.35
C TYR A 151 -2.70 -0.97 -23.01
N PRO A 152 -2.74 -1.35 -24.31
CA PRO A 152 -1.63 -2.03 -24.99
C PRO A 152 -0.29 -1.28 -24.92
N LYS A 153 -0.29 0.05 -25.01
CA LYS A 153 0.94 0.88 -24.94
C LYS A 153 1.55 0.91 -23.54
N LEU A 154 0.73 0.91 -22.48
CA LEU A 154 1.22 0.83 -21.10
C LEU A 154 1.79 -0.55 -20.83
N ARG A 155 1.09 -1.60 -21.26
CA ARG A 155 1.57 -2.98 -21.18
C ARG A 155 2.88 -3.17 -21.95
N GLU A 156 3.01 -2.59 -23.14
CA GLU A 156 4.23 -2.62 -23.94
C GLU A 156 5.40 -1.92 -23.21
N LEU A 157 5.17 -0.74 -22.62
CA LEU A 157 6.20 -0.02 -21.87
C LEU A 157 6.74 -0.85 -20.71
N ILE A 158 5.85 -1.44 -19.89
CA ILE A 158 6.25 -2.27 -18.75
C ILE A 158 7.02 -3.49 -19.22
N LYS A 159 6.48 -4.23 -20.20
CA LYS A 159 7.16 -5.39 -20.78
C LYS A 159 8.56 -5.07 -21.28
N LEU A 160 8.71 -4.00 -22.06
CA LEU A 160 10.02 -3.62 -22.60
C LEU A 160 11.01 -3.23 -21.49
N LYS A 161 10.54 -2.61 -20.40
CA LYS A 161 11.38 -2.30 -19.25
C LYS A 161 11.78 -3.57 -18.50
N ASP A 162 10.85 -4.49 -18.25
CA ASP A 162 11.12 -5.79 -17.62
C ASP A 162 12.15 -6.59 -18.44
N ASP A 163 11.96 -6.67 -19.75
CA ASP A 163 12.87 -7.35 -20.67
C ASP A 163 14.28 -6.73 -20.61
N LEU A 164 14.38 -5.39 -20.58
CA LEU A 164 15.66 -4.67 -20.46
C LEU A 164 16.33 -4.91 -19.09
N ILE A 165 15.56 -4.88 -18.01
CA ILE A 165 16.05 -5.14 -16.65
C ILE A 165 16.60 -6.57 -16.57
N SER A 166 15.84 -7.55 -17.05
CA SER A 166 16.23 -8.96 -17.09
C SER A 166 17.50 -9.17 -17.91
N ALA A 167 17.57 -8.59 -19.12
CA ALA A 167 18.73 -8.72 -20.01
C ALA A 167 20.01 -8.08 -19.45
N THR A 168 19.90 -7.09 -18.56
CA THR A 168 21.04 -6.36 -18.00
C THR A 168 21.33 -6.69 -16.54
N ALA A 169 20.53 -7.55 -15.91
CA ALA A 169 20.68 -7.95 -14.52
C ALA A 169 21.99 -8.71 -14.28
N SER A 170 22.67 -8.41 -13.17
CA SER A 170 23.72 -9.30 -12.67
C SER A 170 23.11 -10.61 -12.18
N PRO A 171 23.88 -11.71 -12.10
CA PRO A 171 23.45 -12.90 -11.37
C PRO A 171 23.03 -12.53 -9.93
N PRO A 172 22.10 -13.29 -9.31
CA PRO A 172 21.76 -13.08 -7.91
C PRO A 172 23.00 -13.24 -7.02
N CYS A 173 23.29 -12.21 -6.24
CA CYS A 173 24.37 -12.24 -5.25
C CYS A 173 23.77 -12.14 -3.85
N TYR A 174 24.30 -12.88 -2.91
CA TYR A 174 23.81 -12.89 -1.54
C TYR A 174 24.90 -13.19 -0.51
N LEU A 175 24.77 -12.59 0.66
CA LEU A 175 25.72 -12.67 1.76
C LEU A 175 24.97 -12.85 3.07
N LYS A 176 25.11 -14.02 3.68
CA LYS A 176 24.70 -14.24 5.07
C LYS A 176 25.60 -13.44 5.99
N ALA A 177 25.04 -12.45 6.69
CA ALA A 177 25.78 -11.60 7.62
C ALA A 177 24.89 -11.12 8.78
N ASP A 178 25.47 -11.01 9.96
CA ASP A 178 24.84 -10.36 11.12
C ASP A 178 25.02 -8.84 11.02
N LEU A 179 23.95 -8.13 10.68
CA LEU A 179 23.98 -6.69 10.45
C LEU A 179 24.26 -5.86 11.71
N HIS A 180 24.20 -6.43 12.93
CA HIS A 180 24.61 -5.72 14.14
C HIS A 180 26.12 -5.48 14.19
N GLN A 181 26.91 -6.37 13.59
CA GLN A 181 28.37 -6.36 13.68
C GLN A 181 29.04 -6.21 12.31
N PHE A 182 28.28 -6.39 11.24
CA PHE A 182 28.82 -6.40 9.88
C PHE A 182 29.13 -4.98 9.38
N PRO A 183 30.40 -4.67 9.07
CA PRO A 183 30.77 -3.37 8.52
C PRO A 183 30.33 -3.28 7.06
N LEU A 184 29.30 -2.49 6.77
CA LEU A 184 28.76 -2.34 5.41
C LEU A 184 29.82 -1.86 4.39
N ALA A 185 30.83 -1.10 4.82
CA ALA A 185 31.95 -0.69 3.99
C ALA A 185 32.75 -1.86 3.37
N SER A 186 32.72 -3.05 3.97
CA SER A 186 33.36 -4.26 3.44
C SER A 186 32.70 -4.81 2.16
N LEU A 187 31.53 -4.29 1.77
CA LEU A 187 30.93 -4.60 0.47
C LEU A 187 31.72 -3.99 -0.70
N HIS A 188 32.64 -3.05 -0.43
CA HIS A 188 33.51 -2.39 -1.40
C HIS A 188 32.79 -1.84 -2.65
N THR A 189 31.49 -1.56 -2.52
CA THR A 189 30.62 -1.12 -3.60
C THR A 189 29.69 -0.04 -3.06
N GLU A 190 29.55 1.05 -3.81
CA GLU A 190 28.46 2.00 -3.60
C GLU A 190 27.21 1.57 -4.36
N PHE A 191 26.03 1.80 -3.79
CA PHE A 191 24.75 1.37 -4.35
C PHE A 191 23.93 2.55 -4.86
N ASP A 192 23.33 2.36 -6.04
CA ASP A 192 22.41 3.31 -6.65
C ASP A 192 21.04 3.25 -5.95
N VAL A 193 20.69 2.06 -5.44
CA VAL A 193 19.45 1.78 -4.73
C VAL A 193 19.72 0.88 -3.53
N ILE A 194 19.11 1.22 -2.40
CA ILE A 194 19.13 0.41 -1.18
C ILE A 194 17.68 0.14 -0.72
N LEU A 195 17.29 -1.13 -0.61
CA LEU A 195 16.06 -1.59 0.02
C LEU A 195 16.40 -2.10 1.43
N VAL A 196 15.70 -1.61 2.45
CA VAL A 196 15.92 -1.99 3.86
C VAL A 196 14.61 -2.51 4.44
N GLU A 197 14.61 -3.78 4.85
CA GLU A 197 13.45 -4.48 5.41
C GLU A 197 13.73 -4.97 6.85
N PRO A 198 13.95 -4.06 7.82
CA PRO A 198 14.35 -4.48 9.17
C PRO A 198 13.23 -5.28 9.85
N PRO A 199 13.56 -6.30 10.66
CA PRO A 199 12.56 -7.10 11.37
C PRO A 199 11.98 -6.30 12.56
N LEU A 200 10.92 -5.54 12.30
CA LEU A 200 10.25 -4.74 13.32
C LEU A 200 9.41 -5.62 14.26
N GLU A 201 9.37 -5.24 15.54
CA GLU A 201 8.54 -5.92 16.55
C GLU A 201 7.05 -5.93 16.17
N GLU A 202 6.53 -4.85 15.57
CA GLU A 202 5.13 -4.77 15.16
C GLU A 202 4.69 -5.84 14.15
N TYR A 203 5.64 -6.46 13.43
CA TYR A 203 5.33 -7.52 12.49
C TYR A 203 4.91 -8.84 13.19
N GLN A 204 5.21 -9.00 14.48
CA GLN A 204 4.69 -10.12 15.29
C GLN A 204 3.17 -10.19 15.31
N HIS A 205 2.51 -9.03 15.31
CA HIS A 205 1.04 -8.97 15.33
C HIS A 205 0.43 -9.48 14.03
N THR A 206 1.16 -9.35 12.91
CA THR A 206 0.70 -9.79 11.58
C THR A 206 1.06 -11.26 11.32
N ALA A 207 2.20 -11.74 11.83
CA ALA A 207 2.68 -13.11 11.62
C ALA A 207 3.15 -13.77 12.92
N PRO A 208 2.23 -14.05 13.87
CA PRO A 208 2.58 -14.68 15.15
C PRO A 208 3.16 -16.08 14.91
N GLY A 209 4.34 -16.36 15.46
CA GLY A 209 5.03 -17.66 15.38
C GLY A 209 6.16 -17.75 14.34
N HIS A 210 6.15 -16.93 13.28
CA HIS A 210 7.28 -16.86 12.32
C HIS A 210 8.43 -15.98 12.82
N THR A 211 8.14 -15.06 13.74
CA THR A 211 9.14 -14.17 14.32
C THR A 211 10.07 -14.86 15.32
N ALA A 212 9.69 -16.04 15.83
CA ALA A 212 10.58 -16.86 16.66
C ALA A 212 11.73 -17.49 15.85
N ALA A 213 11.61 -17.51 14.51
CA ALA A 213 12.65 -18.00 13.60
C ALA A 213 13.63 -16.91 13.14
N LEU A 214 13.32 -15.63 13.39
CA LEU A 214 14.24 -14.53 13.11
C LEU A 214 15.26 -14.40 14.24
N ARG A 215 16.49 -13.97 13.93
CA ARG A 215 17.54 -13.66 14.92
C ARG A 215 17.27 -12.40 15.77
N GLY A 216 16.01 -12.18 16.17
CA GLY A 216 15.58 -11.05 16.99
C GLY A 216 14.99 -9.89 16.19
N PHE A 217 14.33 -8.98 16.92
CA PHE A 217 13.80 -7.73 16.36
C PHE A 217 14.85 -6.63 16.40
N TRP A 218 14.64 -5.65 15.54
CA TRP A 218 15.45 -4.44 15.48
C TRP A 218 14.64 -3.25 15.96
N ASP A 219 15.17 -2.56 16.96
CA ASP A 219 14.63 -1.27 17.38
C ASP A 219 15.12 -0.13 16.45
N TRP A 220 14.45 1.02 16.53
CA TRP A 220 14.77 2.16 15.67
C TRP A 220 16.13 2.82 15.94
N ASN A 221 16.72 2.65 17.12
CA ASN A 221 18.09 3.11 17.38
C ASN A 221 19.10 2.22 16.65
N GLN A 222 18.96 0.91 16.77
CA GLN A 222 19.79 -0.09 16.08
C GLN A 222 19.68 0.07 14.56
N ILE A 223 18.46 0.26 14.04
CA ILE A 223 18.26 0.52 12.61
C ILE A 223 19.03 1.78 12.21
N ARG A 224 18.90 2.88 12.95
CA ARG A 224 19.57 4.16 12.64
C ARG A 224 21.09 4.07 12.66
N GLU A 225 21.66 3.19 13.48
CA GLU A 225 23.11 2.93 13.59
C GLU A 225 23.70 2.23 12.37
N LEU A 226 22.88 1.66 11.47
CA LEU A 226 23.37 1.12 10.20
C LEU A 226 24.12 2.21 9.40
N ASP A 227 25.34 1.88 8.96
CA ASP A 227 26.22 2.74 8.15
C ASP A 227 25.79 2.90 6.68
N ILE A 228 24.48 3.03 6.43
CA ILE A 228 23.88 3.17 5.10
C ILE A 228 24.53 4.31 4.30
N ALA A 229 24.91 5.39 4.97
CA ALA A 229 25.49 6.55 4.32
C ALA A 229 26.81 6.24 3.61
N GLN A 230 27.60 5.28 4.11
CA GLN A 230 28.92 4.92 3.57
C GLN A 230 28.84 4.09 2.28
N VAL A 231 27.76 3.32 2.12
CA VAL A 231 27.55 2.46 0.95
C VAL A 231 26.58 3.05 -0.07
N ALA A 232 25.97 4.20 0.21
CA ALA A 232 25.08 4.88 -0.73
C ALA A 232 25.88 5.73 -1.72
N ALA A 233 25.65 5.53 -3.02
CA ALA A 233 26.27 6.36 -4.05
C ALA A 233 25.86 7.85 -3.90
N PRO A 234 26.67 8.82 -4.39
CA PRO A 234 26.37 10.25 -4.27
C PRO A 234 25.00 10.66 -4.83
N ARG A 235 24.55 9.96 -5.88
CA ARG A 235 23.21 10.06 -6.47
C ARG A 235 22.54 8.70 -6.33
N SER A 236 21.64 8.56 -5.36
CA SER A 236 21.05 7.26 -5.00
C SER A 236 19.68 7.40 -4.34
N PHE A 237 18.99 6.26 -4.22
CA PHE A 237 17.69 6.15 -3.58
C PHE A 237 17.71 5.08 -2.49
N ILE A 238 16.85 5.27 -1.49
CA ILE A 238 16.59 4.29 -0.45
C ILE A 238 15.09 4.03 -0.34
N PHE A 239 14.74 2.79 -0.07
CA PHE A 239 13.39 2.31 0.17
C PHE A 239 13.40 1.61 1.52
N LEU A 240 12.72 2.18 2.52
CA LEU A 240 12.73 1.69 3.90
C LEU A 240 11.33 1.26 4.28
N TRP A 241 11.14 -0.03 4.57
CA TRP A 241 9.91 -0.51 5.18
C TRP A 241 9.83 -0.06 6.64
N VAL A 242 8.75 0.65 6.97
CA VAL A 242 8.58 1.27 8.29
C VAL A 242 7.34 0.79 9.03
N GLY A 243 6.69 -0.27 8.55
CA GLY A 243 5.45 -0.76 9.15
C GLY A 243 4.32 0.27 9.07
N SER A 244 3.56 0.41 10.15
CA SER A 244 2.27 1.13 10.17
C SER A 244 2.07 2.04 11.39
N SER A 245 3.03 2.04 12.31
CA SER A 245 2.97 2.75 13.59
C SER A 245 4.04 3.85 13.69
N GLU A 246 4.81 3.87 14.78
CA GLU A 246 5.90 4.80 15.07
C GLU A 246 7.00 4.85 14.00
N GLY A 247 7.14 3.78 13.21
CA GLY A 247 8.13 3.71 12.14
C GLY A 247 7.97 4.79 11.08
N LEU A 248 6.77 5.36 10.91
CA LEU A 248 6.59 6.52 10.05
C LEU A 248 7.46 7.70 10.49
N ASP A 249 7.54 7.97 11.80
CA ASP A 249 8.33 9.09 12.33
C ASP A 249 9.80 8.72 12.47
N GLU A 250 10.10 7.52 12.98
CA GLU A 250 11.46 7.02 13.16
C GLU A 250 12.17 6.78 11.83
N GLY A 251 11.50 6.18 10.85
CA GLY A 251 12.05 6.01 9.51
C GLY A 251 12.40 7.34 8.86
N ARG A 252 11.61 8.40 9.08
CA ARG A 252 11.96 9.77 8.65
C ARG A 252 13.23 10.30 9.36
N ARG A 253 13.48 9.91 10.61
CA ARG A 253 14.71 10.22 11.36
C ARG A 253 15.91 9.46 10.77
N CYS A 254 15.76 8.16 10.49
CA CYS A 254 16.76 7.33 9.81
C CYS A 254 17.16 7.91 8.44
N LEU A 255 16.18 8.28 7.61
CA LEU A 255 16.47 8.90 6.32
C LEU A 255 17.34 10.16 6.47
N ARG A 256 17.03 11.02 7.45
CA ARG A 256 17.83 12.23 7.73
C ARG A 256 19.24 11.90 8.20
N SER A 257 19.41 10.94 9.13
CA SER A 257 20.74 10.56 9.63
C SER A 257 21.62 9.97 8.53
N TRP A 258 21.04 9.23 7.60
CA TRP A 258 21.77 8.64 6.46
C TRP A 258 21.99 9.61 5.28
N GLY A 259 21.50 10.86 5.38
CA GLY A 259 21.67 11.89 4.36
C GLY A 259 20.70 11.83 3.19
N PHE A 260 19.52 11.22 3.38
CA PHE A 260 18.44 11.16 2.40
C PHE A 260 17.32 12.15 2.75
N ARG A 261 16.69 12.71 1.71
CA ARG A 261 15.45 13.48 1.85
C ARG A 261 14.28 12.56 1.49
N ARG A 262 13.27 12.44 2.34
CA ARG A 262 12.04 11.70 1.99
C ARG A 262 11.39 12.35 0.77
N CYS A 263 11.15 11.58 -0.29
CA CYS A 263 10.54 12.06 -1.53
C CYS A 263 9.18 11.43 -1.83
N GLU A 264 8.96 10.15 -1.54
CA GLU A 264 7.67 9.45 -1.74
C GLU A 264 7.34 8.55 -0.53
N ASP A 265 6.10 8.06 -0.45
CA ASP A 265 5.59 7.17 0.60
C ASP A 265 4.73 6.07 -0.05
N ILE A 266 5.35 4.91 -0.33
CA ILE A 266 4.67 3.80 -1.02
C ILE A 266 3.85 3.02 0.01
N CYS A 267 2.53 3.00 -0.16
CA CYS A 267 1.64 2.29 0.74
C CYS A 267 1.34 0.88 0.21
N TRP A 268 1.69 -0.13 1.00
CA TRP A 268 1.21 -1.50 0.80
C TRP A 268 -0.11 -1.69 1.53
N ILE A 269 -1.20 -1.67 0.78
CA ILE A 269 -2.56 -1.83 1.28
C ILE A 269 -2.98 -3.30 1.17
N ARG A 270 -3.54 -3.83 2.26
CA ARG A 270 -3.93 -5.24 2.34
C ARG A 270 -5.44 -5.42 2.23
N THR A 271 -5.89 -6.12 1.20
CA THR A 271 -7.28 -6.56 1.10
C THR A 271 -7.55 -7.73 2.04
N ASN A 272 -8.82 -7.99 2.33
CA ASN A 272 -9.28 -9.16 3.09
C ASN A 272 -10.48 -9.82 2.38
N SER A 273 -10.41 -9.91 1.05
CA SER A 273 -11.47 -10.45 0.21
C SER A 273 -11.75 -11.94 0.53
N THR A 274 -10.71 -12.68 0.93
CA THR A 274 -10.78 -14.10 1.27
C THR A 274 -11.28 -14.34 2.70
N ASN A 275 -10.92 -13.46 3.64
CA ASN A 275 -11.32 -13.57 5.05
C ASN A 275 -11.81 -12.22 5.60
N PRO A 276 -13.05 -11.82 5.28
CA PRO A 276 -13.64 -10.58 5.78
C PRO A 276 -13.78 -10.61 7.30
N GLY A 277 -13.48 -9.50 7.95
CA GLY A 277 -13.59 -9.41 9.40
C GLY A 277 -12.90 -8.19 10.00
N HIS A 278 -13.21 -7.97 11.28
CA HIS A 278 -12.59 -6.93 12.09
C HIS A 278 -11.44 -7.51 12.90
N LEU A 279 -10.34 -6.77 13.01
CA LEU A 279 -9.27 -7.11 13.94
C LEU A 279 -9.76 -6.80 15.35
N LYS A 280 -9.82 -7.83 16.20
CA LYS A 280 -10.32 -7.71 17.59
C LYS A 280 -9.33 -7.01 18.51
N ASN A 281 -8.03 -7.20 18.25
CA ASN A 281 -6.95 -6.64 19.05
C ASN A 281 -6.23 -5.58 18.23
N LEU A 282 -6.46 -4.32 18.58
CA LEU A 282 -5.72 -3.20 18.03
C LEU A 282 -4.54 -2.87 18.94
N ASP A 283 -3.48 -2.30 18.37
CA ASP A 283 -2.43 -1.62 19.13
C ASP A 283 -3.10 -0.59 20.07
N HIS A 284 -2.68 -0.54 21.33
CA HIS A 284 -3.27 0.32 22.36
C HIS A 284 -3.20 1.82 21.99
N LYS A 285 -2.26 2.22 21.11
CA LYS A 285 -2.15 3.60 20.59
C LYS A 285 -2.99 3.83 19.33
N ALA A 286 -3.56 2.79 18.72
CA ALA A 286 -4.27 2.89 17.45
C ALA A 286 -5.74 3.29 17.66
N VAL A 287 -6.18 4.33 16.95
CA VAL A 287 -7.59 4.74 16.88
C VAL A 287 -8.36 3.95 15.82
N PHE A 288 -7.69 3.59 14.72
CA PHE A 288 -8.26 2.85 13.60
C PHE A 288 -7.56 1.51 13.41
N GLN A 289 -8.29 0.56 12.83
CA GLN A 289 -7.70 -0.69 12.35
C GLN A 289 -6.67 -0.38 11.25
N ARG A 290 -5.40 -0.72 11.50
CA ARG A 290 -4.33 -0.56 10.52
C ARG A 290 -4.38 -1.71 9.52
N THR A 291 -4.54 -1.38 8.24
CA THR A 291 -4.64 -2.37 7.14
C THR A 291 -3.64 -2.12 6.02
N LYS A 292 -2.54 -1.43 6.35
CA LYS A 292 -1.48 -1.08 5.40
C LYS A 292 -0.14 -0.93 6.11
N GLU A 293 0.92 -1.14 5.36
CA GLU A 293 2.29 -0.77 5.72
C GLU A 293 2.83 0.30 4.78
N HIS A 294 3.89 0.97 5.21
CA HIS A 294 4.55 2.04 4.47
C HIS A 294 5.98 1.66 4.11
N CYS A 295 6.38 1.99 2.89
CA CYS A 295 7.75 1.97 2.42
C CYS A 295 8.16 3.39 2.03
N LEU A 296 8.96 4.03 2.91
CA LEU A 296 9.41 5.40 2.68
C LEU A 296 10.51 5.42 1.64
N MET A 297 10.35 6.28 0.63
CA MET A 297 11.37 6.50 -0.39
C MET A 297 12.20 7.75 -0.05
N GLY A 298 13.51 7.61 -0.05
CA GLY A 298 14.46 8.70 0.16
C GLY A 298 15.36 8.94 -1.05
N ILE A 299 15.72 10.20 -1.29
CA ILE A 299 16.66 10.63 -2.34
C ILE A 299 17.92 11.24 -1.72
N LYS A 300 19.10 10.82 -2.21
CA LYS A 300 20.40 11.41 -1.92
C LYS A 300 20.98 12.05 -3.19
N GLY A 301 21.68 13.17 -3.00
CA GLY A 301 22.22 13.97 -4.11
C GLY A 301 21.17 14.80 -4.84
N THR A 302 21.48 15.19 -6.07
CA THR A 302 20.60 15.97 -6.96
C THR A 302 20.20 15.10 -8.14
N VAL A 303 18.89 14.90 -8.34
CA VAL A 303 18.32 14.20 -9.49
C VAL A 303 17.21 15.06 -10.07
N ARG A 304 17.21 15.26 -11.39
CA ARG A 304 16.22 16.07 -12.11
C ARG A 304 15.56 15.23 -13.21
N ARG A 305 14.25 15.05 -13.12
CA ARG A 305 13.44 14.26 -14.09
C ARG A 305 13.60 14.71 -15.55
N SER A 306 13.90 15.99 -15.78
CA SER A 306 14.03 16.56 -17.12
C SER A 306 15.38 16.31 -17.79
N SER A 307 16.46 16.14 -17.01
CA SER A 307 17.83 15.98 -17.54
C SER A 307 18.39 14.59 -17.30
N ASP A 308 17.98 13.93 -16.21
CA ASP A 308 18.63 12.71 -15.72
C ASP A 308 17.82 11.46 -16.13
N GLY A 309 17.33 11.45 -17.37
CA GLY A 309 16.59 10.33 -17.94
C GLY A 309 17.45 9.07 -18.12
N ASP A 310 18.78 9.22 -18.13
CA ASP A 310 19.78 8.16 -18.09
C ASP A 310 19.84 7.42 -16.74
N PHE A 311 19.22 7.97 -15.70
CA PHE A 311 19.27 7.43 -14.34
C PHE A 311 17.89 7.10 -13.76
N ILE A 312 16.86 7.87 -14.11
CA ILE A 312 15.50 7.64 -13.62
C ILE A 312 14.43 7.70 -14.70
N HIS A 313 13.49 6.77 -14.64
CA HIS A 313 12.20 6.84 -15.34
C HIS A 313 11.10 7.11 -14.32
N ALA A 314 10.91 8.38 -13.96
CA ALA A 314 9.84 8.78 -13.04
C ALA A 314 8.45 8.54 -13.64
N ASN A 315 7.45 8.39 -12.76
CA ASN A 315 6.03 8.32 -13.13
C ASN A 315 5.63 7.10 -13.97
N VAL A 316 6.44 6.03 -13.99
CA VAL A 316 6.08 4.74 -14.60
C VAL A 316 5.09 3.99 -13.72
N ASP A 317 5.36 3.92 -12.41
CA ASP A 317 4.52 3.27 -11.41
C ASP A 317 3.89 4.29 -10.45
N ILE A 318 2.85 3.84 -9.74
CA ILE A 318 2.17 4.58 -8.67
C ILE A 318 2.74 4.20 -7.29
N ASP A 319 2.38 4.95 -6.26
CA ASP A 319 2.82 4.79 -4.87
C ASP A 319 1.93 3.84 -4.04
N LEU A 320 1.20 2.93 -4.70
CA LEU A 320 0.32 1.96 -4.06
C LEU A 320 0.64 0.54 -4.52
N ILE A 321 0.72 -0.38 -3.55
CA ILE A 321 0.75 -1.82 -3.80
C ILE A 321 -0.49 -2.40 -3.10
N ILE A 322 -1.33 -3.13 -3.82
CA ILE A 322 -2.55 -3.72 -3.26
C ILE A 322 -2.50 -5.22 -3.44
N THR A 323 -2.45 -5.95 -2.33
CA THR A 323 -2.47 -7.42 -2.35
C THR A 323 -3.37 -7.95 -1.24
N GLU A 324 -3.81 -9.19 -1.39
CA GLU A 324 -4.51 -9.89 -0.32
C GLU A 324 -3.62 -10.09 0.90
N GLU A 325 -4.19 -9.91 2.08
CA GLU A 325 -3.54 -10.27 3.33
C GLU A 325 -3.31 -11.79 3.38
N ARG A 326 -2.04 -12.19 3.46
CA ARG A 326 -1.66 -13.60 3.54
C ARG A 326 -2.01 -14.17 4.92
N SER A 327 -2.36 -15.45 4.97
CA SER A 327 -2.69 -16.16 6.21
C SER A 327 -1.45 -16.33 7.11
N SER A 328 -1.18 -15.37 8.01
CA SER A 328 -0.31 -15.38 9.21
C SER A 328 1.07 -16.09 9.18
N SER A 329 1.56 -16.56 8.03
CA SER A 329 2.72 -17.44 7.92
C SER A 329 3.91 -16.84 7.19
N THR A 330 3.84 -15.59 6.70
CA THR A 330 4.98 -14.98 5.99
C THR A 330 5.17 -13.54 6.40
N LEU A 331 6.42 -13.16 6.69
CA LEU A 331 6.85 -11.77 6.87
C LEU A 331 7.19 -11.08 5.55
N ASP A 332 7.11 -11.82 4.44
CA ASP A 332 7.48 -11.34 3.11
C ASP A 332 6.64 -10.16 2.66
N LYS A 333 7.34 -9.10 2.25
CA LYS A 333 6.78 -7.93 1.59
C LYS A 333 6.38 -8.28 0.15
N PRO A 334 5.47 -7.51 -0.48
CA PRO A 334 5.01 -7.81 -1.83
C PRO A 334 6.15 -7.62 -2.84
N VAL A 335 6.34 -8.62 -3.72
CA VAL A 335 7.40 -8.62 -4.75
C VAL A 335 7.35 -7.40 -5.68
N GLU A 336 6.17 -6.78 -5.82
CA GLU A 336 5.95 -5.57 -6.61
C GLU A 336 6.85 -4.40 -6.20
N ILE A 337 7.34 -4.35 -4.95
CA ILE A 337 8.30 -3.32 -4.53
C ILE A 337 9.58 -3.36 -5.38
N PHE A 338 10.05 -4.55 -5.76
CA PHE A 338 11.22 -4.69 -6.64
C PHE A 338 10.93 -4.12 -8.02
N HIS A 339 9.72 -4.33 -8.55
CA HIS A 339 9.34 -3.84 -9.88
C HIS A 339 9.30 -2.30 -9.89
N ILE A 340 8.65 -1.69 -8.90
CA ILE A 340 8.60 -0.22 -8.76
C ILE A 340 10.02 0.36 -8.72
N ILE A 341 10.89 -0.26 -7.93
CA ILE A 341 12.29 0.18 -7.77
C ILE A 341 13.06 0.08 -9.09
N GLU A 342 12.99 -1.07 -9.77
CA GLU A 342 13.74 -1.35 -10.99
C GLU A 342 13.22 -0.56 -12.19
N HIS A 343 11.91 -0.33 -12.24
CA HIS A 343 11.30 0.56 -13.24
C HIS A 343 11.74 2.00 -13.03
N PHE A 344 11.80 2.45 -11.78
CA PHE A 344 12.13 3.82 -11.43
C PHE A 344 13.61 4.16 -11.65
N CYS A 345 14.54 3.36 -11.12
CA CYS A 345 15.98 3.66 -11.15
C CYS A 345 16.74 2.71 -12.10
N LEU A 346 17.43 3.30 -13.07
CA LEU A 346 18.23 2.59 -14.07
C LEU A 346 19.60 2.15 -13.53
N GLY A 347 19.99 2.60 -12.33
CA GLY A 347 21.22 2.18 -11.66
C GLY A 347 21.17 0.68 -11.34
N LYS A 348 22.25 -0.03 -11.65
CA LYS A 348 22.31 -1.50 -11.56
C LYS A 348 22.84 -2.02 -10.23
N ARG A 349 23.45 -1.17 -9.40
CA ARG A 349 24.00 -1.57 -8.10
C ARG A 349 22.90 -1.48 -7.05
N ARG A 350 22.20 -2.59 -6.82
CA ARG A 350 21.03 -2.65 -5.92
C ARG A 350 21.32 -3.53 -4.71
N LEU A 351 21.10 -2.99 -3.51
CA LEU A 351 21.31 -3.67 -2.24
C LEU A 351 19.98 -3.92 -1.54
N HIS A 352 19.72 -5.15 -1.11
CA HIS A 352 18.60 -5.53 -0.25
C HIS A 352 19.11 -5.98 1.12
N LEU A 353 18.97 -5.14 2.13
CA LEU A 353 19.31 -5.45 3.51
C LEU A 353 18.14 -6.12 4.23
N PHE A 354 18.46 -7.09 5.09
CA PHE A 354 17.53 -7.99 5.78
C PHE A 354 16.76 -8.95 4.87
N GLY A 355 17.25 -9.13 3.64
CA GLY A 355 16.67 -10.10 2.73
C GLY A 355 16.90 -11.54 3.18
N ARG A 356 15.99 -12.42 2.74
CA ARG A 356 15.94 -13.85 3.05
C ARG A 356 15.99 -14.66 1.75
N ASP A 357 16.16 -15.98 1.84
CA ASP A 357 16.22 -16.87 0.67
C ASP A 357 15.09 -16.65 -0.35
N PRO A 358 13.80 -16.48 0.05
CA PRO A 358 12.71 -16.22 -0.91
C PRO A 358 12.80 -14.89 -1.65
N SER A 359 13.63 -13.95 -1.17
CA SER A 359 13.79 -12.61 -1.74
C SER A 359 15.04 -12.45 -2.60
N ILE A 360 15.86 -13.51 -2.74
CA ILE A 360 17.02 -13.50 -3.62
C ILE A 360 16.54 -13.25 -5.06
N ARG A 361 17.10 -12.23 -5.71
CA ARG A 361 16.64 -11.75 -7.02
C ARG A 361 17.81 -11.41 -7.96
N PRO A 362 17.73 -11.72 -9.27
CA PRO A 362 18.70 -11.23 -10.25
C PRO A 362 18.80 -9.70 -10.22
N GLY A 363 20.00 -9.16 -10.39
CA GLY A 363 20.25 -7.72 -10.35
C GLY A 363 20.30 -7.11 -8.95
N TRP A 364 20.28 -7.93 -7.90
CA TRP A 364 20.36 -7.52 -6.50
C TRP A 364 21.48 -8.25 -5.75
N LEU A 365 22.13 -7.52 -4.86
CA LEU A 365 22.87 -8.07 -3.73
C LEU A 365 21.95 -8.15 -2.51
N THR A 366 21.72 -9.35 -2.00
CA THR A 366 20.88 -9.60 -0.82
C THR A 366 21.75 -9.88 0.40
N VAL A 367 21.64 -9.09 1.46
CA VAL A 367 22.43 -9.26 2.69
C VAL A 367 21.49 -9.42 3.88
N GLY A 368 21.62 -10.49 4.64
CA GLY A 368 20.75 -10.72 5.78
C GLY A 368 21.21 -11.88 6.68
N PRO A 369 20.77 -11.88 7.95
CA PRO A 369 21.20 -12.88 8.93
C PRO A 369 20.58 -14.27 8.69
N ASP A 370 19.40 -14.31 8.06
CA ASP A 370 18.59 -15.51 7.89
C ASP A 370 18.78 -16.19 6.52
N LEU A 371 19.76 -15.74 5.73
CA LEU A 371 20.17 -16.43 4.51
C LEU A 371 20.78 -17.81 4.85
N SER A 372 20.51 -18.82 4.02
CA SER A 372 21.06 -20.16 4.24
C SER A 372 22.54 -20.28 3.88
N SER A 373 23.01 -19.50 2.91
CA SER A 373 24.38 -19.54 2.39
C SER A 373 24.84 -18.17 1.86
N SER A 374 26.06 -18.10 1.30
CA SER A 374 26.65 -16.90 0.70
C SER A 374 27.33 -17.25 -0.62
N ASN A 375 27.24 -16.36 -1.62
CA ASN A 375 28.00 -16.43 -2.87
C ASN A 375 28.68 -15.10 -3.25
N PHE A 376 28.59 -14.08 -2.39
CA PHE A 376 29.10 -12.75 -2.67
C PHE A 376 30.64 -12.71 -2.64
N ASP A 377 31.21 -12.26 -3.75
CA ASP A 377 32.60 -11.82 -3.88
C ASP A 377 32.63 -10.36 -4.33
N PRO A 378 33.19 -9.42 -3.52
CA PRO A 378 33.22 -8.00 -3.85
C PRO A 378 33.90 -7.67 -5.20
N ALA A 379 34.97 -8.41 -5.54
CA ALA A 379 35.73 -8.16 -6.77
C ALA A 379 34.92 -8.59 -8.01
N LEU A 380 34.34 -9.80 -7.95
CA LEU A 380 33.44 -10.29 -8.99
C LEU A 380 32.21 -9.40 -9.13
N TYR A 381 31.56 -9.02 -8.04
CA TYR A 381 30.37 -8.16 -8.06
C TYR A 381 30.67 -6.82 -8.73
N SER A 382 31.78 -6.18 -8.34
CA SER A 382 32.22 -4.90 -8.93
C SER A 382 32.50 -5.02 -10.44
N SER A 383 32.97 -6.18 -10.90
CA SER A 383 33.30 -6.40 -12.33
C SER A 383 32.08 -6.29 -13.25
N TYR A 384 30.86 -6.62 -12.77
CA TYR A 384 29.62 -6.52 -13.55
C TYR A 384 29.24 -5.10 -13.95
N PHE A 385 29.80 -4.10 -13.26
CA PHE A 385 29.51 -2.69 -13.48
C PHE A 385 30.68 -1.94 -14.11
N ASN A 386 31.87 -2.54 -14.17
CA ASN A 386 33.07 -1.88 -14.68
C ASN A 386 33.07 -1.82 -16.23
N PRO A 387 33.10 -0.62 -16.85
CA PRO A 387 33.16 -0.48 -18.31
C PRO A 387 34.35 -1.20 -18.95
N LYS A 388 35.49 -1.27 -18.25
CA LYS A 388 36.69 -1.97 -18.76
C LYS A 388 36.49 -3.49 -18.88
N SER A 389 35.54 -4.03 -18.11
CA SER A 389 35.19 -5.45 -18.10
C SER A 389 33.94 -5.73 -18.96
N GLY A 390 33.47 -4.75 -19.75
CA GLY A 390 32.23 -4.85 -20.52
C GLY A 390 30.95 -4.63 -19.71
N GLY A 391 31.07 -4.23 -18.44
CA GLY A 391 29.95 -3.87 -17.56
C GLY A 391 29.44 -2.45 -17.80
N ASN A 392 28.27 -2.15 -17.26
CA ASN A 392 27.67 -0.81 -17.29
C ASN A 392 27.08 -0.49 -15.91
N LEU A 393 27.15 0.78 -15.49
CA LEU A 393 26.55 1.25 -14.23
C LEU A 393 25.02 1.33 -14.32
N THR A 394 24.48 1.60 -15.51
CA THR A 394 23.04 1.71 -15.75
C THR A 394 22.57 0.67 -16.76
N THR A 395 21.26 0.42 -16.79
CA THR A 395 20.63 -0.46 -17.79
C THR A 395 20.68 0.12 -19.20
N GLY A 396 20.97 1.41 -19.34
CA GLY A 396 20.66 2.17 -20.55
C GLY A 396 19.16 2.30 -20.79
N CYS A 397 18.79 2.72 -21.99
CA CYS A 397 17.40 2.82 -22.42
C CYS A 397 17.29 2.59 -23.93
N THR A 398 16.25 1.89 -24.39
CA THR A 398 15.99 1.72 -25.82
C THR A 398 15.18 2.89 -26.36
N GLU A 399 15.30 3.19 -27.66
CA GLU A 399 14.51 4.26 -28.30
C GLU A 399 13.00 4.05 -28.11
N ARG A 400 12.54 2.80 -28.12
CA ARG A 400 11.13 2.46 -27.93
C ARG A 400 10.66 2.75 -26.50
N ILE A 401 11.46 2.43 -25.49
CA ILE A 401 11.15 2.80 -24.09
C ILE A 401 11.17 4.33 -23.95
N GLU A 402 12.15 5.02 -24.54
CA GLU A 402 12.22 6.47 -24.55
C GLU A 402 10.97 7.11 -25.18
N ALA A 403 10.42 6.51 -26.24
CA ALA A 403 9.23 7.02 -26.92
C ALA A 403 7.94 6.83 -26.10
N LEU A 404 7.85 5.74 -25.33
CA LEU A 404 6.65 5.36 -24.58
C LEU A 404 6.62 5.92 -23.15
N ARG A 405 7.79 6.11 -22.51
CA ARG A 405 7.84 6.53 -21.11
C ARG A 405 7.28 7.96 -20.92
N PRO A 406 6.65 8.25 -19.77
CA PRO A 406 6.17 9.58 -19.47
C PRO A 406 7.33 10.59 -19.36
N LYS A 407 7.16 11.74 -20.01
CA LYS A 407 8.15 12.83 -20.05
C LYS A 407 7.44 14.18 -19.88
N SER A 408 8.16 15.16 -19.34
CA SER A 408 7.65 16.53 -19.26
C SER A 408 7.41 17.09 -20.68
N PRO A 409 6.32 17.84 -20.90
CA PRO A 409 6.10 18.53 -22.17
C PRO A 409 7.27 19.46 -22.50
N PRO A 410 7.59 19.66 -23.79
CA PRO A 410 8.62 20.62 -24.19
C PRO A 410 8.23 22.03 -23.71
N PRO A 411 9.20 22.85 -23.24
CA PRO A 411 8.92 24.22 -22.84
C PRO A 411 8.33 24.99 -24.03
N LYS A 412 7.24 25.73 -23.80
CA LYS A 412 6.58 26.53 -24.85
C LYS A 412 7.59 27.51 -25.48
N PRO A 413 7.77 27.52 -26.81
CA PRO A 413 8.60 28.53 -27.46
C PRO A 413 7.97 29.91 -27.20
N GLY A 414 8.68 30.79 -26.47
CA GLY A 414 8.26 32.17 -26.19
C GLY A 414 7.78 32.47 -24.76
N GLY A 415 7.76 31.49 -23.85
CA GLY A 415 7.49 31.75 -22.43
C GLY A 415 8.68 32.39 -21.74
N LYS A 416 8.67 33.73 -21.55
CA LYS A 416 9.64 34.44 -20.71
C LYS A 416 9.86 33.66 -19.40
N THR A 417 11.11 33.26 -19.16
CA THR A 417 11.60 32.80 -17.87
C THR A 417 11.13 33.80 -16.81
N ARG A 418 10.18 33.40 -15.96
CA ARG A 418 9.83 34.19 -14.78
C ARG A 418 11.10 34.21 -13.94
N GLY A 419 11.76 35.36 -13.94
CA GLY A 419 13.11 35.54 -13.44
C GLY A 419 13.31 34.94 -12.06
N GLY A 420 14.46 34.32 -11.87
CA GLY A 420 14.97 34.02 -10.55
C GLY A 420 14.96 35.30 -9.72
N TYR A 421 14.40 35.21 -8.52
CA TYR A 421 14.56 36.23 -7.50
C TYR A 421 16.05 36.35 -7.18
N ILE A 422 16.73 37.29 -7.84
CA ILE A 422 17.98 37.85 -7.35
C ILE A 422 17.60 38.61 -6.08
N ARG A 423 17.89 38.02 -4.92
CA ARG A 423 17.88 38.75 -3.64
C ARG A 423 18.86 39.91 -3.77
N GLY A 424 18.32 41.11 -3.94
CA GLY A 424 19.09 42.34 -3.93
C GLY A 424 19.86 42.47 -2.64
N ARG A 425 21.17 42.71 -2.76
CA ARG A 425 22.03 43.24 -1.71
C ARG A 425 21.36 44.47 -1.10
N GLY A 426 20.99 44.39 0.18
CA GLY A 426 20.70 45.57 0.98
C GLY A 426 21.97 46.38 1.18
N ARG A 427 21.99 47.60 0.62
CA ARG A 427 22.92 48.67 1.00
C ARG A 427 22.15 49.59 1.96
N GLY A 428 22.81 49.94 3.05
CA GLY A 428 22.17 50.56 4.21
C GLY A 428 21.65 51.98 4.02
N ARG A 429 20.84 52.35 5.00
CA ARG A 429 20.97 53.59 5.78
C ARG A 429 20.72 53.25 7.23
#